data_AF-A0A0Q6CIE6-F1
#
_entry.id   AF-A0A0Q6CIE6-F1
#
_cell.length_a   1.000
_cell.length_b   1.000
_cell.length_c   1.000
_cell.angle_alpha   90.00
_cell.angle_beta   90.00
_cell.angle_gamma   90.00
#
_symmetry.space_group_name_H-M   'P 1'
#
loop_
_entity.id
_entity.type
_entity.pdbx_description
1 polymer ?
#
loop_
_entity_poly.entity_id
_entity_poly.type
_entity_poly.pdbx_seq_one_letter_code
_entity_poly.pdbx_strand_id
1 'polypeptide(L)'
;MRFGPVPLDLAEGAILAHAAKLPDGRLPKGMRLSAGDVARLKAAGLSEVVAAVLEPGDFTEDEAAERLAAAGGSHVEAGPAGTGRVNFFADAAGLFVPDRRLVDALNALDPGITLATLAAFAPVESGRMVATVKIIPLAVPGASVEAALGLLAKGPAFRVAPYRAQRVALVQTELPGVKKTVLDKTRGVLEARLATSGSTIVGESRCPHRSADLAEALEALPDCDLTVVFGASAVIDAEDVIPAAVEAAGGRVLHLGMPVDPGNLLLLAERKGRPLIGAPGCARSIKENGFDWVLSRLLCDLDVAGEDIRGMGVGGLLMEIATRPAPRVAAATPGVIDAVILAAGRSSRMEGAHKLLARFDGTALIRRSAETALASGARRVHVVLGHRGAEVATELAGLDVTLVENADFAEGLSTSLRAGFRAALAGPRPPDGVLVMLADQPLLRPSDLDRLVKAFKPEGQGSIVIATDGGRRANPVVLSAAYAAEIDALRGDVGAKLLITRHGEAVREVELGKAAGVDVDTREAVEQAGGVLTS
;
A
#
# COMPACT_ATOMS: atom_id res chain seq x y z
N MET A 1 -40.39 17.89 18.44
CA MET A 1 -39.78 18.27 19.73
C MET A 1 -39.35 19.74 19.73
N ARG A 2 -39.33 20.40 20.89
CA ARG A 2 -38.72 21.72 21.08
C ARG A 2 -37.42 21.61 21.87
N PHE A 3 -36.33 22.16 21.33
CA PHE A 3 -35.00 22.14 21.96
C PHE A 3 -34.58 23.54 22.36
N GLY A 4 -34.07 23.71 23.59
CA GLY A 4 -33.52 24.99 24.05
C GLY A 4 -33.57 25.14 25.56
N PRO A 5 -33.40 26.35 26.08
CA PRO A 5 -33.61 26.66 27.48
C PRO A 5 -35.08 26.42 27.87
N VAL A 6 -35.28 25.68 28.97
CA VAL A 6 -36.59 25.35 29.54
C VAL A 6 -36.59 25.77 31.01
N PRO A 7 -37.51 26.67 31.42
CA PRO A 7 -37.69 27.02 32.83
C PRO A 7 -37.98 25.77 33.66
N LEU A 8 -37.40 25.66 34.85
CA LEU A 8 -37.56 24.45 35.68
C LEU A 8 -39.02 24.15 36.05
N ASP A 9 -39.88 25.16 36.11
CA ASP A 9 -41.33 25.00 36.34
C ASP A 9 -42.04 24.23 35.20
N LEU A 10 -41.43 24.17 34.02
CA LEU A 10 -41.94 23.49 32.83
C LEU A 10 -41.05 22.31 32.40
N ALA A 11 -40.02 21.97 33.18
CA ALA A 11 -38.99 21.02 32.79
C ALA A 11 -39.31 19.56 33.16
N GLU A 12 -40.36 19.30 33.93
CA GLU A 12 -40.78 17.92 34.25
C GLU A 12 -41.13 17.17 32.96
N GLY A 13 -40.55 15.98 32.78
CA GLY A 13 -40.71 15.15 31.58
C GLY A 13 -39.84 15.56 30.40
N ALA A 14 -39.10 16.68 30.46
CA ALA A 14 -38.13 17.08 29.45
C ALA A 14 -36.85 16.24 29.52
N ILE A 15 -36.14 16.11 28.40
CA ILE A 15 -34.91 15.32 28.28
C ILE A 15 -33.70 16.26 28.32
N LEU A 16 -32.80 16.08 29.29
CA LEU A 16 -31.62 16.95 29.45
C LEU A 16 -30.67 16.89 28.24
N ALA A 17 -30.37 18.05 27.65
CA ALA A 17 -29.41 18.18 26.55
C ALA A 17 -27.96 18.05 27.01
N HIS A 18 -27.68 18.48 28.24
CA HIS A 18 -26.36 18.45 28.87
C HIS A 18 -26.47 17.84 30.26
N ALA A 19 -25.40 17.18 30.70
CA ALA A 19 -25.35 16.68 32.06
C ALA A 19 -25.33 17.86 33.05
N ALA A 20 -26.19 17.81 34.07
CA ALA A 20 -26.24 18.82 35.12
C ALA A 20 -25.46 18.32 36.35
N LYS A 21 -24.47 19.11 36.80
CA LYS A 21 -23.78 18.86 38.08
C LYS A 21 -24.60 19.45 39.22
N LEU A 22 -24.83 18.65 40.25
CA LEU A 22 -25.54 19.02 41.46
C LEU A 22 -24.62 18.87 42.68
N PRO A 23 -24.88 19.54 43.81
CA PRO A 23 -24.11 19.36 45.04
C PRO A 23 -24.11 17.91 45.56
N ASP A 24 -25.17 17.16 45.28
CA ASP A 24 -25.38 15.78 45.72
C ASP A 24 -25.15 14.73 44.61
N GLY A 25 -24.62 15.13 43.44
CA GLY A 25 -24.33 14.20 42.35
C GLY A 25 -24.39 14.80 40.95
N ARG A 26 -24.82 13.99 39.97
CA ARG A 26 -24.93 14.40 38.56
C ARG A 26 -26.17 13.81 37.92
N LEU A 27 -26.91 14.63 37.16
CA LEU A 27 -27.93 14.16 36.22
C LEU A 27 -27.27 13.97 34.84
N PRO A 28 -27.28 12.77 34.24
CA PRO A 28 -26.66 12.53 32.94
C PRO A 28 -27.44 13.21 31.80
N LYS A 29 -26.72 13.50 30.70
CA LYS A 29 -27.34 13.87 29.41
C LYS A 29 -28.27 12.75 28.94
N GLY A 30 -29.39 13.10 28.32
CA GLY A 30 -30.39 12.14 27.82
C GLY A 30 -31.37 11.66 28.90
N MET A 31 -31.20 12.08 30.16
CA MET A 31 -32.13 11.76 31.23
C MET A 31 -33.43 12.53 31.07
N ARG A 32 -34.56 11.81 31.20
CA ARG A 32 -35.88 12.41 31.33
C ARG A 32 -36.11 12.86 32.79
N LEU A 33 -36.39 14.15 32.99
CA LEU A 33 -36.49 14.75 34.32
C LEU A 33 -37.78 14.33 35.02
N SER A 34 -37.68 13.80 36.24
CA SER A 34 -38.81 13.64 37.14
C SER A 34 -39.09 14.92 37.94
N ALA A 35 -40.25 15.02 38.59
CA ALA A 35 -40.54 16.09 39.55
C ALA A 35 -39.45 16.25 40.63
N GLY A 36 -38.89 15.12 41.09
CA GLY A 36 -37.80 15.11 42.08
C GLY A 36 -36.48 15.68 41.53
N ASP A 37 -36.15 15.37 40.28
CA ASP A 37 -34.95 15.91 39.63
C ASP A 37 -35.06 17.43 39.43
N VAL A 38 -36.25 17.90 39.04
CA VAL A 38 -36.55 19.33 38.93
C VAL A 38 -36.39 20.03 40.28
N ALA A 39 -36.89 19.44 41.36
CA ALA A 39 -36.72 20.00 42.71
C ALA A 39 -35.25 20.06 43.13
N ARG A 40 -34.45 19.04 42.80
CA ARG A 40 -32.99 19.04 43.04
C ARG A 40 -32.26 20.12 42.25
N LEU A 41 -32.62 20.31 40.98
CA LEU A 41 -32.08 21.39 40.14
C LEU A 41 -32.41 22.78 40.72
N LYS A 42 -33.64 22.98 41.20
CA LYS A 42 -34.05 24.22 41.89
C LYS A 42 -33.26 24.44 43.18
N ALA A 43 -33.09 23.39 44.00
CA ALA A 43 -32.31 23.47 45.23
C ALA A 43 -30.83 23.78 44.99
N ALA A 44 -30.29 23.37 43.83
CA ALA A 44 -28.94 23.73 43.38
C ALA A 44 -28.83 25.16 42.82
N GLY A 45 -29.93 25.93 42.81
CA GLY A 45 -29.95 27.34 42.40
C GLY A 45 -30.13 27.57 40.90
N LEU A 46 -30.47 26.54 40.12
CA LEU A 46 -30.79 26.71 38.70
C LEU A 46 -32.22 27.24 38.55
N SER A 47 -32.45 28.07 37.53
CA SER A 47 -33.80 28.55 37.12
C SER A 47 -34.29 27.89 35.83
N GLU A 48 -33.37 27.43 34.99
CA GLU A 48 -33.65 26.78 33.70
C GLU A 48 -32.58 25.73 33.38
N VAL A 49 -32.89 24.86 32.41
CA VAL A 49 -31.96 23.88 31.84
C VAL A 49 -32.10 23.85 30.32
N VAL A 50 -31.04 23.50 29.60
CA VAL A 50 -31.16 23.19 28.17
C VAL A 50 -31.68 21.76 28.03
N ALA A 51 -32.87 21.61 27.46
CA ALA A 51 -33.56 20.32 27.34
C ALA A 51 -34.35 20.22 26.04
N ALA A 52 -34.69 18.97 25.68
CA ALA A 52 -35.66 18.65 24.65
C ALA A 52 -37.02 18.36 25.30
N VAL A 53 -38.05 19.11 24.91
CA VAL A 53 -39.44 18.86 25.28
C VAL A 53 -40.11 18.14 24.13
N LEU A 54 -40.57 16.91 24.39
CA LEU A 54 -41.27 16.10 23.39
C LEU A 54 -42.63 16.71 23.04
N GLU A 55 -42.95 16.69 21.77
CA GLU A 55 -44.27 17.00 21.24
C GLU A 55 -45.06 15.71 21.02
N PRO A 56 -46.40 15.75 21.03
CA PRO A 56 -47.22 14.58 20.72
C PRO A 56 -46.82 13.94 19.39
N GLY A 57 -46.46 12.66 19.42
CA GLY A 57 -46.05 11.90 18.24
C GLY A 57 -44.55 11.90 17.95
N ASP A 58 -43.71 12.56 18.76
CA ASP A 58 -42.26 12.37 18.67
C ASP A 58 -41.85 10.98 19.17
N PHE A 59 -40.79 10.43 18.57
CA PHE A 59 -40.03 9.30 19.14
C PHE A 59 -38.75 9.81 19.77
N THR A 60 -38.39 9.24 20.92
CA THR A 60 -37.07 9.45 21.51
C THR A 60 -35.96 8.87 20.62
N GLU A 61 -34.72 9.30 20.84
CA GLU A 61 -33.58 8.89 20.03
C GLU A 61 -33.41 7.36 19.95
N ASP A 62 -33.62 6.64 21.05
CA ASP A 62 -33.47 5.19 21.09
C ASP A 62 -34.69 4.47 20.48
N GLU A 63 -35.91 4.95 20.69
CA GLU A 63 -37.11 4.40 20.06
C GLU A 63 -37.07 4.53 18.54
N ALA A 64 -36.62 5.68 18.04
CA ALA A 64 -36.45 5.91 16.61
C ALA A 64 -35.32 5.05 16.03
N ALA A 65 -34.18 4.96 16.71
CA ALA A 65 -33.06 4.13 16.27
C ALA A 65 -33.44 2.64 16.19
N GLU A 66 -34.11 2.12 17.22
CA GLU A 66 -34.58 0.72 17.29
C GLU A 66 -35.52 0.40 16.14
N ARG A 67 -36.46 1.28 15.81
CA ARG A 67 -37.37 1.09 14.66
C ARG A 67 -36.61 1.02 13.33
N LEU A 68 -35.58 1.84 13.17
CA LEU A 68 -34.76 1.87 11.97
C LEU A 68 -33.73 0.73 11.89
N ALA A 69 -33.69 -0.18 12.88
CA ALA A 69 -32.98 -1.46 12.77
C ALA A 69 -33.46 -2.30 11.57
N ALA A 70 -34.66 -2.04 11.06
CA ALA A 70 -35.19 -2.64 9.84
C ALA A 70 -34.40 -2.29 8.55
N ALA A 71 -33.41 -1.38 8.63
CA ALA A 71 -32.60 -1.00 7.47
C ALA A 71 -31.69 -2.14 6.97
N GLY A 72 -31.30 -3.06 7.86
CA GLY A 72 -30.45 -4.21 7.52
C GLY A 72 -31.23 -5.33 6.82
N GLY A 73 -30.61 -5.91 5.80
CA GLY A 73 -31.15 -7.06 5.05
C GLY A 73 -30.53 -8.39 5.47
N SER A 74 -30.43 -9.31 4.50
CA SER A 74 -29.80 -10.61 4.71
C SER A 74 -28.34 -10.48 5.14
N HIS A 75 -27.90 -11.41 5.99
CA HIS A 75 -26.52 -11.53 6.45
C HIS A 75 -25.99 -10.36 7.30
N VAL A 76 -26.92 -9.70 8.01
CA VAL A 76 -26.64 -8.55 8.84
C VAL A 76 -27.43 -8.69 10.14
N GLU A 77 -26.76 -8.47 11.27
CA GLU A 77 -27.35 -8.40 12.59
C GLU A 77 -27.34 -6.97 13.11
N ALA A 78 -28.48 -6.49 13.61
CA ALA A 78 -28.58 -5.20 14.29
C ALA A 78 -28.25 -5.38 15.78
N GLY A 79 -27.35 -4.56 16.30
CA GLY A 79 -27.14 -4.43 17.74
C GLY A 79 -28.28 -3.66 18.42
N PRO A 80 -28.33 -3.67 19.77
CA PRO A 80 -29.37 -2.95 20.50
C PRO A 80 -29.28 -1.44 20.29
N ALA A 81 -30.43 -0.76 20.26
CA ALA A 81 -30.44 0.70 20.29
C ALA A 81 -29.84 1.25 21.60
N GLY A 82 -29.02 2.28 21.47
CA GLY A 82 -28.54 3.03 22.62
C GLY A 82 -27.88 4.34 22.24
N THR A 83 -28.15 5.40 23.00
CA THR A 83 -27.66 6.76 22.74
C THR A 83 -27.98 7.24 21.32
N GLY A 84 -29.19 6.94 20.86
CA GLY A 84 -29.71 7.26 19.54
C GLY A 84 -29.02 6.51 18.41
N ARG A 85 -28.43 5.33 18.65
CA ARG A 85 -27.64 4.60 17.65
C ARG A 85 -28.03 3.13 17.60
N VAL A 86 -28.06 2.59 16.39
CA VAL A 86 -28.08 1.14 16.11
C VAL A 86 -26.93 0.83 15.16
N ASN A 87 -26.07 -0.11 15.55
CA ASN A 87 -24.95 -0.58 14.72
C ASN A 87 -25.30 -1.92 14.07
N PHE A 88 -24.84 -2.11 12.84
CA PHE A 88 -25.09 -3.31 12.08
C PHE A 88 -23.80 -4.07 11.85
N PHE A 89 -23.82 -5.39 12.04
CA PHE A 89 -22.66 -6.26 11.96
C PHE A 89 -22.92 -7.35 10.91
N ALA A 90 -21.90 -7.69 10.12
CA ALA A 90 -21.98 -8.81 9.20
C ALA A 90 -22.06 -10.13 9.96
N ASP A 91 -22.96 -11.04 9.60
CA ASP A 91 -23.01 -12.38 10.20
C ASP A 91 -22.07 -13.38 9.49
N ALA A 92 -21.66 -13.07 8.26
CA ALA A 92 -20.85 -13.91 7.40
C ALA A 92 -19.75 -13.10 6.69
N ALA A 93 -18.69 -13.79 6.27
CA ALA A 93 -17.66 -13.20 5.41
C ALA A 93 -18.17 -13.10 3.96
N GLY A 94 -17.88 -11.98 3.29
CA GLY A 94 -18.43 -11.70 1.97
C GLY A 94 -18.20 -10.27 1.50
N LEU A 95 -19.11 -9.78 0.65
CA LEU A 95 -19.12 -8.40 0.17
C LEU A 95 -20.31 -7.61 0.71
N PHE A 96 -20.06 -6.37 1.14
CA PHE A 96 -21.11 -5.44 1.53
C PHE A 96 -21.87 -4.91 0.29
N VAL A 97 -23.19 -4.96 0.29
CA VAL A 97 -24.03 -4.54 -0.85
C VAL A 97 -25.06 -3.51 -0.39
N PRO A 98 -24.79 -2.19 -0.57
CA PRO A 98 -25.75 -1.14 -0.27
C PRO A 98 -26.69 -0.88 -1.45
N ASP A 99 -27.94 -0.52 -1.14
CA ASP A 99 -28.81 0.21 -2.07
C ASP A 99 -28.53 1.70 -1.91
N ARG A 100 -27.68 2.22 -2.79
CA ARG A 100 -27.27 3.63 -2.77
C ARG A 100 -28.48 4.57 -2.82
N ARG A 101 -29.50 4.25 -3.62
CA ARG A 101 -30.67 5.13 -3.78
C ARG A 101 -31.49 5.16 -2.51
N LEU A 102 -31.68 4.03 -1.86
CA LEU A 102 -32.43 3.94 -0.61
C LEU A 102 -31.68 4.60 0.55
N VAL A 103 -30.37 4.41 0.65
CA VAL A 103 -29.51 5.09 1.65
C VAL A 103 -29.58 6.61 1.47
N ASP A 104 -29.40 7.11 0.24
CA ASP A 104 -29.47 8.54 -0.04
C ASP A 104 -30.87 9.11 0.24
N ALA A 105 -31.93 8.39 -0.15
CA ALA A 105 -33.30 8.81 0.11
C ALA A 105 -33.62 8.89 1.60
N LEU A 106 -33.18 7.91 2.41
CA LEU A 106 -33.37 7.92 3.87
C LEU A 106 -32.67 9.13 4.50
N ASN A 107 -31.40 9.36 4.13
CA ASN A 107 -30.61 10.49 4.63
C ASN A 107 -31.16 11.86 4.21
N ALA A 108 -31.98 11.92 3.15
CA ALA A 108 -32.60 13.16 2.70
C ALA A 108 -33.92 13.50 3.41
N LEU A 109 -34.51 12.57 4.19
CA LEU A 109 -35.82 12.76 4.81
C LEU A 109 -35.80 13.79 5.94
N ASP A 110 -34.84 13.66 6.86
CA ASP A 110 -34.78 14.45 8.08
C ASP A 110 -33.31 14.59 8.52
N PRO A 111 -32.80 15.81 8.76
CA PRO A 111 -31.41 16.01 9.18
C PRO A 111 -31.08 15.37 10.54
N GLY A 112 -32.08 15.03 11.34
CA GLY A 112 -31.93 14.32 12.61
C GLY A 112 -31.76 12.81 12.47
N ILE A 113 -32.04 12.22 11.29
CA ILE A 113 -31.95 10.78 11.03
C ILE A 113 -30.84 10.54 10.01
N THR A 114 -29.83 9.75 10.38
CA THR A 114 -28.73 9.41 9.46
C THR A 114 -28.47 7.92 9.41
N LEU A 115 -28.13 7.43 8.22
CA LEU A 115 -27.65 6.09 7.94
C LEU A 115 -26.29 6.19 7.23
N ALA A 116 -25.25 5.68 7.87
CA ALA A 116 -23.91 5.57 7.29
C ALA A 116 -23.55 4.10 7.04
N THR A 117 -22.90 3.81 5.92
CA THR A 117 -22.53 2.45 5.51
C THR A 117 -21.08 2.34 5.08
N LEU A 118 -20.53 1.13 5.00
CA LEU A 118 -19.31 0.87 4.24
C LEU A 118 -19.50 1.20 2.75
N ALA A 119 -18.38 1.31 2.02
CA ALA A 119 -18.40 1.43 0.56
C ALA A 119 -19.00 0.17 -0.09
N ALA A 120 -19.65 0.34 -1.24
CA ALA A 120 -20.20 -0.78 -2.00
C ALA A 120 -19.11 -1.80 -2.35
N PHE A 121 -19.44 -3.07 -2.18
CA PHE A 121 -18.57 -4.22 -2.43
C PHE A 121 -17.28 -4.24 -1.58
N ALA A 122 -17.27 -3.54 -0.44
CA ALA A 122 -16.19 -3.70 0.52
C ALA A 122 -16.17 -5.14 1.06
N PRO A 123 -15.01 -5.83 1.10
CA PRO A 123 -14.90 -7.14 1.70
C PRO A 123 -15.10 -7.04 3.22
N VAL A 124 -15.87 -7.97 3.79
CA VAL A 124 -16.19 -8.01 5.21
C VAL A 124 -15.95 -9.41 5.77
N GLU A 125 -15.59 -9.45 7.06
CA GLU A 125 -15.54 -10.67 7.86
C GLU A 125 -16.76 -10.70 8.80
N SER A 126 -17.12 -11.89 9.28
CA SER A 126 -18.17 -12.05 10.29
C SER A 126 -17.82 -11.23 11.55
N GLY A 127 -18.81 -10.55 12.12
CA GLY A 127 -18.66 -9.64 13.25
C GLY A 127 -18.18 -8.23 12.90
N ARG A 128 -17.81 -7.94 11.65
CA ARG A 128 -17.42 -6.59 11.24
C ARG A 128 -18.63 -5.65 11.22
N MET A 129 -18.51 -4.47 11.80
CA MET A 129 -19.53 -3.42 11.67
C MET A 129 -19.58 -2.90 10.22
N VAL A 130 -20.78 -2.91 9.61
CA VAL A 130 -21.01 -2.58 8.19
C VAL A 130 -21.83 -1.31 7.96
N ALA A 131 -22.65 -0.94 8.93
CA ALA A 131 -23.47 0.26 8.88
C ALA A 131 -23.85 0.75 10.29
N THR A 132 -24.34 1.98 10.38
CA THR A 132 -24.89 2.54 11.62
C THR A 132 -26.00 3.52 11.31
N VAL A 133 -27.13 3.39 12.01
CA VAL A 133 -28.14 4.43 12.09
C VAL A 133 -27.82 5.32 13.29
N LYS A 134 -27.90 6.64 13.09
CA LYS A 134 -27.74 7.62 14.15
C LYS A 134 -28.89 8.64 14.11
N ILE A 135 -29.64 8.66 15.20
CA ILE A 135 -30.54 9.75 15.58
C ILE A 135 -29.68 10.79 16.31
N ILE A 136 -29.60 11.98 15.72
CA ILE A 136 -28.73 13.07 16.19
C ILE A 136 -29.36 13.83 17.37
N PRO A 137 -30.61 14.32 17.27
CA PRO A 137 -31.29 14.94 18.40
C PRO A 137 -31.76 13.90 19.42
N LEU A 138 -32.16 14.37 20.61
CA LEU A 138 -32.74 13.53 21.66
C LEU A 138 -34.11 12.94 21.30
N ALA A 139 -34.76 13.48 20.28
CA ALA A 139 -36.01 12.99 19.71
C ALA A 139 -36.20 13.51 18.29
N VAL A 140 -36.98 12.78 17.49
CA VAL A 140 -37.36 13.14 16.12
C VAL A 140 -38.86 13.02 15.92
N PRO A 141 -39.46 13.77 14.98
CA PRO A 141 -40.88 13.65 14.67
C PRO A 141 -41.23 12.22 14.23
N GLY A 142 -42.31 11.66 14.76
CA GLY A 142 -42.76 10.32 14.38
C GLY A 142 -43.07 10.20 12.89
N ALA A 143 -43.58 11.27 12.26
CA ALA A 143 -43.80 11.30 10.82
C ALA A 143 -42.51 11.06 9.99
N SER A 144 -41.36 11.56 10.46
CA SER A 144 -40.05 11.33 9.81
C SER A 144 -39.63 9.86 9.93
N VAL A 145 -39.85 9.25 11.10
CA VAL A 145 -39.55 7.82 11.32
C VAL A 145 -40.48 6.94 10.47
N GLU A 146 -41.77 7.21 10.44
CA GLU A 146 -42.73 6.46 9.62
C GLU A 146 -42.45 6.62 8.12
N ALA A 147 -42.02 7.81 7.66
CA ALA A 147 -41.57 8.00 6.28
C ALA A 147 -40.33 7.16 5.95
N ALA A 148 -39.35 7.10 6.86
CA ALA A 148 -38.17 6.26 6.71
C ALA A 148 -38.53 4.77 6.69
N LEU A 149 -39.41 4.31 7.58
CA LEU A 149 -39.95 2.94 7.57
C LEU A 149 -40.69 2.63 6.27
N GLY A 150 -41.45 3.59 5.73
CA GLY A 150 -42.12 3.45 4.43
C GLY A 150 -41.16 3.27 3.26
N LEU A 151 -39.94 3.85 3.33
CA LEU A 151 -38.88 3.58 2.36
C LEU A 151 -38.32 2.16 2.53
N LEU A 152 -38.03 1.76 3.78
CA LEU A 152 -37.47 0.45 4.12
C LEU A 152 -38.45 -0.71 3.88
N ALA A 153 -39.76 -0.44 3.84
CA ALA A 153 -40.77 -1.43 3.46
C ALA A 153 -40.64 -1.90 2.00
N LYS A 154 -39.94 -1.14 1.14
CA LYS A 154 -39.67 -1.52 -0.26
C LYS A 154 -38.52 -2.53 -0.38
N GLY A 155 -37.70 -2.67 0.66
CA GLY A 155 -36.52 -3.51 0.69
C GLY A 155 -35.46 -2.99 1.66
N PRO A 156 -34.47 -3.82 2.01
CA PRO A 156 -33.40 -3.40 2.91
C PRO A 156 -32.48 -2.36 2.26
N ALA A 157 -31.96 -1.42 3.06
CA ALA A 157 -31.01 -0.41 2.59
C ALA A 157 -29.63 -0.99 2.27
N PHE A 158 -29.30 -2.15 2.85
CA PHE A 158 -28.05 -2.85 2.60
C PHE A 158 -28.14 -4.31 3.05
N ARG A 159 -27.23 -5.14 2.54
CA ARG A 159 -27.05 -6.54 2.94
C ARG A 159 -25.59 -6.94 2.83
N VAL A 160 -25.25 -8.15 3.28
CA VAL A 160 -23.98 -8.82 2.93
C VAL A 160 -24.27 -9.94 1.93
N ALA A 161 -23.43 -10.05 0.89
CA ALA A 161 -23.39 -11.19 -0.02
C ALA A 161 -22.30 -12.13 0.46
N PRO A 162 -22.62 -13.29 1.07
CA PRO A 162 -21.59 -14.19 1.59
C PRO A 162 -20.74 -14.76 0.47
N TYR A 163 -19.48 -15.07 0.76
CA TYR A 163 -18.69 -15.86 -0.17
C TYR A 163 -19.24 -17.28 -0.31
N ARG A 164 -19.20 -17.80 -1.53
CA ARG A 164 -19.53 -19.20 -1.84
C ARG A 164 -18.27 -19.94 -2.29
N ALA A 165 -18.09 -21.15 -1.77
CA ALA A 165 -17.07 -22.06 -2.27
C ALA A 165 -17.41 -22.48 -3.71
N GLN A 166 -16.53 -22.14 -4.64
CA GLN A 166 -16.68 -22.42 -6.07
C GLN A 166 -15.56 -23.33 -6.58
N ARG A 167 -15.90 -24.12 -7.61
CA ARG A 167 -14.92 -24.89 -8.38
C ARG A 167 -14.35 -23.99 -9.47
N VAL A 168 -13.06 -23.69 -9.41
CA VAL A 168 -12.39 -22.80 -10.35
C VAL A 168 -11.50 -23.60 -11.30
N ALA A 169 -11.59 -23.34 -12.60
CA ALA A 169 -10.65 -23.86 -13.58
C ALA A 169 -9.60 -22.79 -13.93
N LEU A 170 -8.34 -23.21 -14.07
CA LEU A 170 -7.23 -22.34 -14.44
C LEU A 170 -6.67 -22.74 -15.81
N VAL A 171 -6.51 -21.78 -16.71
CA VAL A 171 -5.72 -21.97 -17.93
C VAL A 171 -4.58 -20.97 -17.96
N GLN A 172 -3.36 -21.43 -18.22
CA GLN A 172 -2.21 -20.56 -18.38
C GLN A 172 -1.63 -20.75 -19.79
N THR A 173 -1.47 -19.66 -20.53
CA THR A 173 -0.80 -19.72 -21.83
C THR A 173 0.69 -19.47 -21.69
N GLU A 174 1.48 -20.00 -22.62
CA GLU A 174 2.94 -19.98 -22.59
C GLU A 174 3.54 -19.39 -23.87
N LEU A 175 4.59 -18.59 -23.71
CA LEU A 175 5.49 -18.15 -24.79
C LEU A 175 6.90 -18.70 -24.55
N PRO A 176 7.75 -18.82 -25.58
CA PRO A 176 9.14 -19.22 -25.40
C PRO A 176 9.85 -18.34 -24.35
N GLY A 177 10.42 -18.98 -23.32
CA GLY A 177 11.14 -18.31 -22.25
C GLY A 177 10.35 -18.10 -20.94
N VAL A 178 9.04 -18.36 -20.91
CA VAL A 178 8.29 -18.39 -19.66
C VAL A 178 8.71 -19.59 -18.81
N LYS A 179 9.26 -19.34 -17.62
CA LYS A 179 9.69 -20.40 -16.71
C LYS A 179 8.48 -21.07 -16.05
N LYS A 180 8.53 -22.40 -15.89
CA LYS A 180 7.50 -23.17 -15.15
C LYS A 180 7.23 -22.60 -13.75
N THR A 181 8.28 -22.15 -13.06
CA THR A 181 8.18 -21.54 -11.73
C THR A 181 7.30 -20.29 -11.68
N VAL A 182 7.18 -19.53 -12.78
CA VAL A 182 6.28 -18.37 -12.88
C VAL A 182 4.82 -18.82 -12.94
N LEU A 183 4.55 -19.91 -13.67
CA LEU A 183 3.21 -20.49 -13.80
C LEU A 183 2.77 -21.14 -12.48
N ASP A 184 3.69 -21.84 -11.80
CA ASP A 184 3.44 -22.43 -10.49
C ASP A 184 3.17 -21.32 -9.44
N LYS A 185 3.94 -20.23 -9.46
CA LYS A 185 3.69 -19.05 -8.61
C LYS A 185 2.34 -18.41 -8.89
N THR A 186 1.94 -18.32 -10.17
CA THR A 186 0.64 -17.75 -10.56
C THR A 186 -0.51 -18.57 -10.00
N ARG A 187 -0.43 -19.89 -10.11
CA ARG A 187 -1.39 -20.80 -9.48
C ARG A 187 -1.48 -20.56 -7.97
N GLY A 188 -0.35 -20.51 -7.27
CA GLY A 188 -0.32 -20.26 -5.83
C GLY A 188 -0.93 -18.92 -5.41
N VAL A 189 -0.74 -17.87 -6.23
CA VAL A 189 -1.39 -16.56 -6.00
C VAL A 189 -2.91 -16.66 -6.18
N LEU A 190 -3.39 -17.35 -7.22
CA LEU A 190 -4.82 -17.55 -7.40
C LEU A 190 -5.41 -18.38 -6.24
N GLU A 191 -4.74 -19.45 -5.81
CA GLU A 191 -5.16 -20.26 -4.66
C GLU A 191 -5.27 -19.39 -3.38
N ALA A 192 -4.31 -18.50 -3.13
CA ALA A 192 -4.37 -17.57 -2.01
C ALA A 192 -5.57 -16.62 -2.08
N ARG A 193 -5.94 -16.12 -3.28
CA ARG A 193 -7.12 -15.27 -3.48
C ARG A 193 -8.43 -16.04 -3.29
N LEU A 194 -8.46 -17.31 -3.70
CA LEU A 194 -9.65 -18.16 -3.57
C LEU A 194 -9.89 -18.63 -2.13
N ALA A 195 -8.85 -18.72 -1.31
CA ALA A 195 -8.90 -19.24 0.06
C ALA A 195 -9.97 -18.55 0.92
N THR A 196 -10.12 -17.22 0.83
CA THR A 196 -11.11 -16.46 1.62
C THR A 196 -12.55 -16.89 1.35
N SER A 197 -12.84 -17.36 0.14
CA SER A 197 -14.17 -17.85 -0.24
C SER A 197 -14.37 -19.36 -0.02
N GLY A 198 -13.31 -20.08 0.36
CA GLY A 198 -13.30 -21.55 0.36
C GLY A 198 -13.32 -22.18 -1.04
N SER A 199 -13.09 -21.39 -2.09
CA SER A 199 -13.03 -21.87 -3.48
C SER A 199 -11.74 -22.64 -3.76
N THR A 200 -11.78 -23.56 -4.72
CA THR A 200 -10.65 -24.44 -5.04
C THR A 200 -10.43 -24.57 -6.53
N ILE A 201 -9.17 -24.77 -6.94
CA ILE A 201 -8.83 -25.05 -8.33
C ILE A 201 -9.07 -26.54 -8.62
N VAL A 202 -10.03 -26.85 -9.49
CA VAL A 202 -10.42 -28.23 -9.85
C VAL A 202 -9.75 -28.76 -11.11
N GLY A 203 -9.13 -27.88 -11.89
CA GLY A 203 -8.40 -28.24 -13.10
C GLY A 203 -7.43 -27.14 -13.51
N GLU A 204 -6.27 -27.52 -14.01
CA GLU A 204 -5.29 -26.62 -14.60
C GLU A 204 -4.89 -27.14 -15.99
N SER A 205 -4.89 -26.27 -16.99
CA SER A 205 -4.32 -26.53 -18.31
C SER A 205 -3.23 -25.50 -18.64
N ARG A 206 -2.18 -25.95 -19.32
CA ARG A 206 -1.09 -25.10 -19.81
C ARG A 206 -0.90 -25.35 -21.30
N CYS A 207 -0.95 -24.29 -22.11
CA CYS A 207 -0.94 -24.40 -23.56
C CYS A 207 -0.12 -23.27 -24.23
N PRO A 208 0.32 -23.44 -25.50
CA PRO A 208 0.91 -22.35 -26.26
C PRO A 208 0.00 -21.12 -26.33
N HIS A 209 0.59 -19.92 -26.34
CA HIS A 209 -0.15 -18.66 -26.49
C HIS A 209 -0.63 -18.44 -27.93
N ARG A 210 -1.57 -19.27 -28.38
CA ARG A 210 -2.24 -19.23 -29.68
C ARG A 210 -3.74 -19.50 -29.47
N SER A 211 -4.59 -18.83 -30.23
CA SER A 211 -6.04 -18.88 -30.02
C SER A 211 -6.61 -20.30 -30.16
N ALA A 212 -6.13 -21.08 -31.13
CA ALA A 212 -6.56 -22.46 -31.34
C ALA A 212 -6.23 -23.38 -30.14
N ASP A 213 -4.98 -23.34 -29.65
CA ASP A 213 -4.57 -24.17 -28.50
C ASP A 213 -5.31 -23.78 -27.22
N LEU A 214 -5.55 -22.48 -27.01
CA LEU A 214 -6.32 -22.00 -25.87
C LEU A 214 -7.80 -22.41 -25.98
N ALA A 215 -8.39 -22.38 -27.17
CA ALA A 215 -9.76 -22.84 -27.38
C ALA A 215 -9.90 -24.34 -27.05
N GLU A 216 -8.97 -25.17 -27.51
CA GLU A 216 -8.91 -26.60 -27.17
C GLU A 216 -8.72 -26.80 -25.66
N ALA A 217 -7.83 -26.04 -25.02
CA ALA A 217 -7.64 -26.09 -23.58
C ALA A 217 -8.92 -25.72 -22.80
N LEU A 218 -9.68 -24.72 -23.26
CA LEU A 218 -10.97 -24.33 -22.68
C LEU A 218 -12.04 -25.40 -22.87
N GLU A 219 -12.01 -26.14 -23.98
CA GLU A 219 -12.89 -27.27 -24.25
C GLU A 219 -12.63 -28.47 -23.35
N ALA A 220 -11.36 -28.76 -23.07
CA ALA A 220 -10.92 -29.87 -22.25
C ALA A 220 -11.06 -29.64 -20.73
N LEU A 221 -11.46 -28.43 -20.29
CA LEU A 221 -11.64 -28.14 -18.86
C LEU A 221 -12.74 -29.02 -18.23
N PRO A 222 -12.56 -29.45 -16.96
CA PRO A 222 -13.63 -30.08 -16.21
C PRO A 222 -14.79 -29.10 -15.95
N ASP A 223 -15.94 -29.64 -15.57
CA ASP A 223 -17.07 -28.83 -15.13
C ASP A 223 -16.67 -27.97 -13.90
N CYS A 224 -16.88 -26.66 -14.01
CA CYS A 224 -16.45 -25.66 -13.04
C CYS A 224 -17.46 -24.50 -13.00
N ASP A 225 -17.40 -23.72 -11.92
CA ASP A 225 -18.27 -22.57 -11.71
C ASP A 225 -17.69 -21.28 -12.29
N LEU A 226 -16.35 -21.18 -12.33
CA LEU A 226 -15.59 -20.03 -12.84
C LEU A 226 -14.33 -20.51 -13.57
N THR A 227 -14.02 -19.90 -14.72
CA THR A 227 -12.73 -20.09 -15.41
C THR A 227 -11.86 -18.85 -15.29
N VAL A 228 -10.58 -19.02 -14.97
CA VAL A 228 -9.59 -17.93 -14.97
C VAL A 228 -8.48 -18.27 -15.97
N VAL A 229 -8.25 -17.37 -16.91
CA VAL A 229 -7.21 -17.50 -17.95
C VAL A 229 -6.11 -16.49 -17.68
N PHE A 230 -4.88 -16.96 -17.50
CA PHE A 230 -3.69 -16.11 -17.44
C PHE A 230 -2.93 -16.15 -18.76
N GLY A 231 -2.94 -15.02 -19.47
CA GLY A 231 -2.17 -14.80 -20.69
C GLY A 231 -0.66 -14.82 -20.45
N ALA A 232 0.12 -15.41 -21.37
CA ALA A 232 1.56 -15.17 -21.46
C ALA A 232 1.87 -13.75 -21.95
N SER A 233 0.97 -13.16 -22.74
CA SER A 233 0.93 -11.73 -23.08
C SER A 233 -0.33 -11.10 -22.50
N ALA A 234 -0.31 -9.76 -22.38
CA ALA A 234 -1.47 -8.99 -21.95
C ALA A 234 -2.51 -8.89 -23.08
N VAL A 235 -3.80 -8.91 -22.72
CA VAL A 235 -4.91 -8.70 -23.66
C VAL A 235 -5.01 -7.22 -23.96
N ILE A 236 -4.72 -6.81 -25.19
CA ILE A 236 -4.74 -5.39 -25.58
C ILE A 236 -5.83 -5.05 -26.59
N ASP A 237 -6.43 -6.05 -27.24
CA ASP A 237 -7.43 -5.87 -28.30
C ASP A 237 -8.49 -6.98 -28.28
N ALA A 238 -9.63 -6.76 -28.93
CA ALA A 238 -10.69 -7.75 -29.08
C ALA A 238 -10.29 -8.91 -29.99
N GLU A 239 -9.34 -8.70 -30.90
CA GLU A 239 -8.81 -9.75 -31.79
C GLU A 239 -7.60 -10.50 -31.19
N ASP A 240 -7.24 -10.21 -29.94
CA ASP A 240 -6.13 -10.85 -29.25
C ASP A 240 -6.43 -12.33 -28.90
N VAL A 241 -5.40 -13.08 -28.49
CA VAL A 241 -5.42 -14.53 -28.30
C VAL A 241 -6.54 -15.01 -27.39
N ILE A 242 -6.74 -14.34 -26.25
CA ILE A 242 -7.74 -14.76 -25.25
C ILE A 242 -9.18 -14.54 -25.76
N PRO A 243 -9.59 -13.32 -26.17
CA PRO A 243 -10.94 -13.12 -26.70
C PRO A 243 -11.23 -14.00 -27.93
N ALA A 244 -10.29 -14.12 -28.88
CA ALA A 244 -10.45 -14.99 -30.04
C ALA A 244 -10.63 -16.48 -29.64
N ALA A 245 -9.89 -16.97 -28.65
CA ALA A 245 -10.04 -18.34 -28.15
C ALA A 245 -11.37 -18.58 -27.43
N VAL A 246 -11.86 -17.58 -26.68
CA VAL A 246 -13.17 -17.64 -26.02
C VAL A 246 -14.27 -17.83 -27.05
N GLU A 247 -14.27 -17.02 -28.12
CA GLU A 247 -15.26 -17.11 -29.20
C GLU A 247 -15.15 -18.44 -29.96
N ALA A 248 -13.92 -18.86 -30.30
CA ALA A 248 -13.68 -20.15 -30.96
C ALA A 248 -14.16 -21.35 -30.12
N ALA A 249 -14.09 -21.25 -28.80
CA ALA A 249 -14.59 -22.27 -27.87
C ALA A 249 -16.11 -22.16 -27.58
N GLY A 250 -16.86 -21.36 -28.35
CA GLY A 250 -18.30 -21.14 -28.22
C GLY A 250 -18.71 -20.27 -27.03
N GLY A 251 -17.79 -19.47 -26.50
CA GLY A 251 -18.06 -18.46 -25.48
C GLY A 251 -18.40 -17.08 -26.08
N ARG A 252 -18.62 -16.10 -25.20
CA ARG A 252 -18.92 -14.73 -25.56
C ARG A 252 -18.13 -13.76 -24.69
N VAL A 253 -17.45 -12.80 -25.30
CA VAL A 253 -16.80 -11.70 -24.59
C VAL A 253 -17.88 -10.72 -24.11
N LEU A 254 -17.88 -10.41 -22.81
CA LEU A 254 -18.83 -9.50 -22.17
C LEU A 254 -18.25 -8.09 -22.05
N HIS A 255 -16.96 -8.01 -21.70
CA HIS A 255 -16.27 -6.74 -21.50
C HIS A 255 -14.76 -6.91 -21.69
N LEU A 256 -14.11 -5.90 -22.25
CA LEU A 256 -12.66 -5.81 -22.38
C LEU A 256 -12.17 -4.49 -21.78
N GLY A 257 -11.17 -4.61 -20.92
CA GLY A 257 -10.57 -3.51 -20.18
C GLY A 257 -11.30 -3.19 -18.88
N MET A 258 -10.67 -2.39 -18.03
CA MET A 258 -11.33 -1.79 -16.88
C MET A 258 -10.66 -0.46 -16.49
N PRO A 259 -11.40 0.52 -15.94
CA PRO A 259 -10.84 1.80 -15.49
C PRO A 259 -10.18 1.70 -14.10
N VAL A 260 -9.46 0.60 -13.81
CA VAL A 260 -8.77 0.38 -12.53
C VAL A 260 -7.30 0.06 -12.79
N ASP A 261 -6.39 0.66 -12.03
CA ASP A 261 -4.95 0.44 -12.13
C ASP A 261 -4.30 0.13 -10.77
N PRO A 262 -3.56 -0.99 -10.65
CA PRO A 262 -3.39 -2.05 -11.65
C PRO A 262 -4.67 -2.88 -11.88
N GLY A 263 -4.89 -3.34 -13.12
CA GLY A 263 -6.02 -4.22 -13.48
C GLY A 263 -6.62 -3.95 -14.86
N ASN A 264 -6.26 -2.82 -15.47
CA ASN A 264 -6.85 -2.25 -16.68
C ASN A 264 -7.00 -3.14 -17.92
N LEU A 265 -6.27 -4.26 -18.01
CA LEU A 265 -6.30 -5.20 -19.13
C LEU A 265 -7.09 -6.49 -18.81
N LEU A 266 -8.05 -6.39 -17.89
CA LEU A 266 -8.98 -7.46 -17.58
C LEU A 266 -9.94 -7.72 -18.75
N LEU A 267 -10.22 -8.99 -19.01
CA LEU A 267 -11.31 -9.41 -19.90
C LEU A 267 -12.33 -10.19 -19.09
N LEU A 268 -13.61 -9.84 -19.26
CA LEU A 268 -14.73 -10.61 -18.74
C LEU A 268 -15.46 -11.26 -19.90
N ALA A 269 -15.71 -12.55 -19.79
CA ALA A 269 -16.42 -13.36 -20.77
C ALA A 269 -17.34 -14.36 -20.07
N GLU A 270 -18.14 -15.05 -20.86
CA GLU A 270 -18.90 -16.22 -20.44
C GLU A 270 -18.67 -17.38 -21.39
N ARG A 271 -18.79 -18.60 -20.86
CA ARG A 271 -18.81 -19.82 -21.66
C ARG A 271 -19.71 -20.84 -21.01
N LYS A 272 -20.64 -21.43 -21.78
CA LYS A 272 -21.65 -22.39 -21.28
C LYS A 272 -22.44 -21.85 -20.06
N GLY A 273 -22.73 -20.54 -20.07
CA GLY A 273 -23.43 -19.85 -18.96
C GLY A 273 -22.60 -19.68 -17.68
N ARG A 274 -21.29 -19.91 -17.72
CA ARG A 274 -20.37 -19.70 -16.58
C ARG A 274 -19.41 -18.55 -16.87
N PRO A 275 -19.05 -17.74 -15.86
CA PRO A 275 -18.10 -16.65 -16.03
C PRO A 275 -16.70 -17.15 -16.38
N LEU A 276 -16.00 -16.36 -17.19
CA LEU A 276 -14.60 -16.53 -17.53
C LEU A 276 -13.89 -15.17 -17.38
N ILE A 277 -12.77 -15.15 -16.66
CA ILE A 277 -11.92 -13.96 -16.53
C ILE A 277 -10.61 -14.19 -17.29
N GLY A 278 -10.32 -13.33 -18.26
CA GLY A 278 -8.96 -13.11 -18.75
C GLY A 278 -8.23 -12.19 -17.77
N ALA A 279 -7.38 -12.77 -16.93
CA ALA A 279 -6.71 -12.06 -15.86
C ALA A 279 -5.55 -11.20 -16.42
N PRO A 280 -5.42 -9.94 -15.99
CA PRO A 280 -4.31 -9.08 -16.40
C PRO A 280 -2.99 -9.61 -15.79
N GLY A 281 -1.86 -9.35 -16.46
CA GLY A 281 -0.57 -9.87 -16.01
C GLY A 281 -0.17 -9.45 -14.58
N CYS A 282 -0.61 -8.27 -14.14
CA CYS A 282 -0.41 -7.77 -12.79
C CYS A 282 -1.13 -8.59 -11.70
N ALA A 283 -2.16 -9.37 -12.05
CA ALA A 283 -2.84 -10.28 -11.12
C ALA A 283 -1.99 -11.51 -10.72
N ARG A 284 -0.82 -11.71 -11.34
CA ARG A 284 0.19 -12.69 -10.90
C ARG A 284 0.95 -12.26 -9.63
N SER A 285 0.67 -11.05 -9.13
CA SER A 285 1.10 -10.54 -7.83
C SER A 285 -0.02 -10.72 -6.80
N ILE A 286 0.30 -10.82 -5.51
CA ILE A 286 -0.69 -10.88 -4.42
C ILE A 286 -1.26 -9.50 -4.05
N LYS A 287 -0.65 -8.41 -4.55
CA LYS A 287 -1.12 -7.05 -4.30
C LYS A 287 -2.54 -6.85 -4.85
N GLU A 288 -3.28 -5.92 -4.26
CA GLU A 288 -4.63 -5.59 -4.72
C GLU A 288 -4.63 -5.17 -6.20
N ASN A 289 -5.63 -5.65 -6.92
CA ASN A 289 -5.78 -5.48 -8.35
C ASN A 289 -7.26 -5.30 -8.71
N GLY A 290 -7.58 -4.59 -9.78
CA GLY A 290 -8.94 -4.54 -10.30
C GLY A 290 -9.54 -5.92 -10.62
N PHE A 291 -8.70 -6.91 -10.93
CA PHE A 291 -9.06 -8.32 -10.99
C PHE A 291 -9.80 -8.80 -9.74
N ASP A 292 -9.39 -8.37 -8.55
CA ASP A 292 -9.98 -8.78 -7.28
C ASP A 292 -11.42 -8.29 -7.13
N TRP A 293 -11.72 -7.09 -7.64
CA TRP A 293 -13.06 -6.53 -7.57
C TRP A 293 -14.07 -7.34 -8.40
N VAL A 294 -13.63 -7.85 -9.56
CA VAL A 294 -14.44 -8.74 -10.41
C VAL A 294 -14.50 -10.13 -9.79
N LEU A 295 -13.36 -10.69 -9.37
CA LEU A 295 -13.27 -12.03 -8.78
C LEU A 295 -14.17 -12.13 -7.53
N SER A 296 -14.04 -11.23 -6.56
CA SER A 296 -14.80 -11.28 -5.31
C SER A 296 -16.31 -11.19 -5.54
N ARG A 297 -16.76 -10.41 -6.54
CA ARG A 297 -18.19 -10.35 -6.90
C ARG A 297 -18.68 -11.69 -7.43
N LEU A 298 -17.95 -12.30 -8.35
CA LEU A 298 -18.31 -13.61 -8.89
C LEU A 298 -18.30 -14.70 -7.81
N LEU A 299 -17.36 -14.64 -6.85
CA LEU A 299 -17.30 -15.54 -5.69
C LEU A 299 -18.47 -15.37 -4.71
N CYS A 300 -19.24 -14.27 -4.83
CA CYS A 300 -20.47 -14.01 -4.08
C CYS A 300 -21.74 -14.17 -4.94
N ASP A 301 -21.63 -14.77 -6.13
CA ASP A 301 -22.71 -14.88 -7.12
C ASP A 301 -23.35 -13.53 -7.47
N LEU A 302 -22.57 -12.46 -7.44
CA LEU A 302 -22.98 -11.15 -7.91
C LEU A 302 -22.62 -11.03 -9.39
N ASP A 303 -23.64 -10.81 -10.22
CA ASP A 303 -23.44 -10.50 -11.64
C ASP A 303 -22.52 -9.29 -11.80
N VAL A 304 -21.66 -9.33 -12.81
CA VAL A 304 -20.76 -8.23 -13.17
C VAL A 304 -21.06 -7.82 -14.61
N ALA A 305 -21.75 -6.70 -14.78
CA ALA A 305 -22.04 -6.15 -16.10
C ALA A 305 -20.90 -5.25 -16.61
N GLY A 306 -20.86 -5.00 -17.91
CA GLY A 306 -19.90 -4.06 -18.50
C GLY A 306 -20.08 -2.62 -17.98
N GLU A 307 -21.31 -2.22 -17.66
CA GLU A 307 -21.62 -0.95 -16.98
C GLU A 307 -20.97 -0.87 -15.60
N ASP A 308 -20.99 -1.96 -14.84
CA ASP A 308 -20.36 -2.00 -13.52
C ASP A 308 -18.86 -1.76 -13.62
N ILE A 309 -18.19 -2.47 -14.53
CA ILE A 309 -16.75 -2.34 -14.73
C ILE A 309 -16.39 -0.91 -15.15
N ARG A 310 -17.14 -0.32 -16.09
CA ARG A 310 -16.97 1.09 -16.49
C ARG A 310 -17.15 2.07 -15.34
N GLY A 311 -18.01 1.74 -14.36
CA GLY A 311 -18.25 2.53 -13.16
C GLY A 311 -17.10 2.50 -12.14
N MET A 312 -16.15 1.57 -12.25
CA MET A 312 -15.07 1.38 -11.26
C MET A 312 -13.95 2.43 -11.33
N GLY A 313 -14.08 3.46 -12.18
CA GLY A 313 -13.03 4.48 -12.34
C GLY A 313 -12.84 5.38 -11.12
N VAL A 314 -13.92 5.68 -10.40
CA VAL A 314 -13.84 6.47 -9.15
C VAL A 314 -13.28 5.57 -8.05
N GLY A 315 -12.09 5.91 -7.54
CA GLY A 315 -11.35 5.05 -6.62
C GLY A 315 -10.56 3.93 -7.30
N GLY A 316 -10.57 3.85 -8.64
CA GLY A 316 -9.88 2.82 -9.41
C GLY A 316 -8.36 2.95 -9.47
N LEU A 317 -7.75 3.94 -8.80
CA LEU A 317 -6.29 4.03 -8.67
C LEU A 317 -5.87 3.39 -7.34
N LEU A 318 -5.59 2.09 -7.37
CA LEU A 318 -5.36 1.29 -6.15
C LEU A 318 -3.94 1.48 -5.60
N MET A 319 -2.98 1.64 -6.50
CA MET A 319 -1.60 1.88 -6.15
C MET A 319 -1.02 2.96 -7.06
N GLU A 320 -0.33 3.94 -6.48
CA GLU A 320 0.64 4.71 -7.24
C GLU A 320 1.81 3.80 -7.60
N ILE A 321 1.89 3.41 -8.86
CA ILE A 321 3.12 2.83 -9.39
C ILE A 321 4.13 3.97 -9.45
N ALA A 322 5.18 3.91 -8.66
CA ALA A 322 6.34 4.82 -8.70
C ALA A 322 7.18 4.71 -9.98
N THR A 323 6.56 4.33 -11.11
CA THR A 323 7.04 4.37 -12.51
C THR A 323 6.17 3.44 -13.35
N ARG A 324 5.05 3.94 -13.90
CA ARG A 324 4.65 3.42 -15.22
C ARG A 324 5.73 3.88 -16.19
N PRO A 325 6.28 3.04 -17.09
CA PRO A 325 6.99 3.57 -18.24
C PRO A 325 5.96 4.38 -19.04
N ALA A 326 5.94 5.70 -18.83
CA ALA A 326 5.02 6.57 -19.54
C ALA A 326 5.32 6.50 -21.05
N PRO A 327 4.30 6.46 -21.92
CA PRO A 327 4.52 6.71 -23.33
C PRO A 327 5.01 8.15 -23.50
N ARG A 328 6.32 8.30 -23.79
CA ARG A 328 7.00 9.55 -24.16
C ARG A 328 6.60 10.77 -23.30
N VAL A 329 7.00 10.78 -22.03
CA VAL A 329 7.18 12.06 -21.32
C VAL A 329 8.64 12.45 -21.46
N ALA A 330 8.86 13.71 -21.82
CA ALA A 330 10.15 14.34 -22.10
C ALA A 330 11.24 13.92 -21.09
N ALA A 331 12.46 13.73 -21.59
CA ALA A 331 13.63 13.31 -20.82
C ALA A 331 13.67 13.97 -19.43
N ALA A 332 13.38 13.20 -18.39
CA ALA A 332 13.51 13.66 -17.01
C ALA A 332 14.93 14.18 -16.79
N THR A 333 15.05 15.38 -16.24
CA THR A 333 16.33 15.97 -15.86
C THR A 333 17.08 14.97 -14.97
N PRO A 334 18.35 14.64 -15.24
CA PRO A 334 19.13 13.75 -14.37
C PRO A 334 19.11 14.28 -12.94
N GLY A 335 18.85 13.41 -11.96
CA GLY A 335 18.94 13.80 -10.55
C GLY A 335 20.37 14.22 -10.20
N VAL A 336 20.50 15.23 -9.35
CA VAL A 336 21.79 15.70 -8.86
C VAL A 336 22.27 14.74 -7.77
N ILE A 337 23.39 14.07 -8.00
CA ILE A 337 23.96 13.11 -7.04
C ILE A 337 25.31 13.61 -6.55
N ASP A 338 25.54 13.57 -5.24
CA ASP A 338 26.87 13.71 -4.65
C ASP A 338 27.37 12.31 -4.23
N ALA A 339 28.69 12.09 -4.26
CA ALA A 339 29.30 10.84 -3.82
C ALA A 339 29.87 10.96 -2.40
N VAL A 340 29.74 9.89 -1.62
CA VAL A 340 30.31 9.72 -0.29
C VAL A 340 31.17 8.46 -0.30
N ILE A 341 32.45 8.61 -0.05
CA ILE A 341 33.42 7.52 0.09
C ILE A 341 33.63 7.25 1.58
N LEU A 342 33.31 6.03 2.02
CA LEU A 342 33.52 5.61 3.40
C LEU A 342 34.95 5.07 3.57
N ALA A 343 35.82 5.87 4.19
CA ALA A 343 37.25 5.61 4.35
C ALA A 343 37.72 5.56 5.81
N ALA A 344 36.78 5.42 6.76
CA ALA A 344 37.06 5.49 8.21
C ALA A 344 37.47 4.14 8.84
N GLY A 345 37.53 3.07 8.04
CA GLY A 345 37.75 1.69 8.51
C GLY A 345 39.14 1.46 9.12
N ARG A 346 39.23 0.57 10.12
CA ARG A 346 40.45 0.34 10.92
C ARG A 346 41.52 -0.54 10.27
N SER A 347 41.22 -1.19 9.13
CA SER A 347 42.14 -2.15 8.49
C SER A 347 42.63 -3.26 9.45
N SER A 348 41.79 -3.74 10.36
CA SER A 348 42.21 -4.62 11.48
C SER A 348 42.80 -5.96 11.07
N ARG A 349 42.58 -6.40 9.82
CA ARG A 349 43.09 -7.66 9.25
C ARG A 349 44.39 -7.50 8.45
N MET A 350 45.05 -6.34 8.54
CA MET A 350 46.22 -5.96 7.73
C MET A 350 47.54 -5.93 8.51
N GLU A 351 47.59 -6.51 9.72
CA GLU A 351 48.82 -6.65 10.53
C GLU A 351 49.59 -5.33 10.72
N GLY A 352 48.88 -4.23 10.97
CA GLY A 352 49.46 -2.89 11.21
C GLY A 352 49.57 -2.00 9.95
N ALA A 353 49.50 -2.58 8.75
CA ALA A 353 49.38 -1.82 7.51
C ALA A 353 47.95 -1.28 7.31
N HIS A 354 47.78 -0.29 6.44
CA HIS A 354 46.47 0.30 6.15
C HIS A 354 46.06 0.01 4.70
N LYS A 355 44.94 -0.70 4.48
CA LYS A 355 44.53 -1.17 3.15
C LYS A 355 44.32 -0.03 2.15
N LEU A 356 43.84 1.11 2.64
CA LEU A 356 43.61 2.29 1.81
C LEU A 356 44.89 3.01 1.37
N LEU A 357 46.02 2.74 2.03
CA LEU A 357 47.35 3.25 1.66
C LEU A 357 48.12 2.27 0.76
N ALA A 358 47.58 1.06 0.52
CA ALA A 358 48.17 0.12 -0.43
C ALA A 358 48.26 0.75 -1.82
N ARG A 359 49.38 0.53 -2.51
CA ARG A 359 49.64 1.11 -3.83
C ARG A 359 49.29 0.12 -4.94
N PHE A 360 48.43 0.55 -5.85
CA PHE A 360 48.11 -0.14 -7.09
C PHE A 360 48.66 0.70 -8.23
N ASP A 361 49.64 0.16 -8.97
CA ASP A 361 50.40 0.91 -9.98
C ASP A 361 50.99 2.22 -9.42
N GLY A 362 51.53 2.16 -8.20
CA GLY A 362 52.14 3.32 -7.52
C GLY A 362 51.15 4.29 -6.85
N THR A 363 49.85 4.14 -7.09
CA THR A 363 48.81 5.05 -6.56
C THR A 363 48.09 4.43 -5.37
N ALA A 364 47.95 5.18 -4.27
CA ALA A 364 47.22 4.71 -3.08
C ALA A 364 45.75 4.38 -3.42
N LEU A 365 45.22 3.31 -2.83
CA LEU A 365 43.87 2.84 -3.11
C LEU A 365 42.80 3.91 -2.82
N ILE A 366 42.92 4.67 -1.73
CA ILE A 366 41.98 5.77 -1.45
C ILE A 366 41.99 6.83 -2.55
N ARG A 367 43.18 7.15 -3.07
CA ARG A 367 43.34 8.14 -4.13
C ARG A 367 42.67 7.65 -5.41
N ARG A 368 42.87 6.38 -5.79
CA ARG A 368 42.18 5.75 -6.92
C ARG A 368 40.66 5.80 -6.76
N SER A 369 40.15 5.45 -5.58
CA SER A 369 38.70 5.49 -5.29
C SER A 369 38.14 6.91 -5.41
N ALA A 370 38.86 7.93 -4.93
CA ALA A 370 38.47 9.33 -5.05
C ALA A 370 38.53 9.83 -6.51
N GLU A 371 39.58 9.53 -7.26
CA GLU A 371 39.71 9.86 -8.68
C GLU A 371 38.60 9.19 -9.51
N THR A 372 38.26 7.93 -9.21
CA THR A 372 37.13 7.22 -9.83
C THR A 372 35.79 7.93 -9.56
N ALA A 373 35.56 8.39 -8.33
CA ALA A 373 34.34 9.13 -7.99
C ALA A 373 34.29 10.51 -8.66
N LEU A 374 35.42 11.24 -8.71
CA LEU A 374 35.53 12.55 -9.35
C LEU A 374 35.36 12.50 -10.87
N ALA A 375 35.77 11.40 -11.50
CA ALA A 375 35.60 11.18 -12.93
C ALA A 375 34.20 10.67 -13.32
N SER A 376 33.30 10.47 -12.35
CA SER A 376 31.92 10.03 -12.59
C SER A 376 30.93 11.20 -12.71
N GLY A 377 29.67 10.90 -12.99
CA GLY A 377 28.56 11.85 -13.02
C GLY A 377 28.14 12.40 -11.65
N ALA A 378 28.85 12.08 -10.56
CA ALA A 378 28.64 12.71 -9.26
C ALA A 378 29.12 14.17 -9.27
N ARG A 379 28.33 15.08 -8.71
CA ARG A 379 28.60 16.53 -8.71
C ARG A 379 29.69 16.93 -7.72
N ARG A 380 29.71 16.32 -6.53
CA ARG A 380 30.69 16.55 -5.47
C ARG A 380 31.09 15.24 -4.84
N VAL A 381 32.31 15.17 -4.32
CA VAL A 381 32.82 13.98 -3.64
C VAL A 381 33.20 14.32 -2.21
N HIS A 382 32.61 13.58 -1.27
CA HIS A 382 32.90 13.67 0.16
C HIS A 382 33.64 12.41 0.59
N VAL A 383 34.71 12.55 1.36
CA VAL A 383 35.48 11.41 1.88
C VAL A 383 35.43 11.41 3.39
N VAL A 384 34.85 10.34 3.97
CA VAL A 384 34.70 10.19 5.41
C VAL A 384 35.94 9.52 5.98
N LEU A 385 36.69 10.27 6.79
CA LEU A 385 37.93 9.86 7.43
C LEU A 385 37.68 9.40 8.88
N GLY A 386 38.53 8.50 9.36
CA GLY A 386 38.48 7.98 10.73
C GLY A 386 39.86 7.53 11.17
N HIS A 387 40.04 6.22 11.36
CA HIS A 387 41.34 5.67 11.74
C HIS A 387 42.46 6.09 10.78
N ARG A 388 43.58 6.61 11.31
CA ARG A 388 44.72 7.13 10.53
C ARG A 388 44.32 8.19 9.48
N GLY A 389 43.26 8.97 9.76
CA GLY A 389 42.69 9.94 8.83
C GLY A 389 43.68 10.96 8.27
N ALA A 390 44.70 11.39 9.03
CA ALA A 390 45.72 12.32 8.56
C ALA A 390 46.59 11.75 7.41
N GLU A 391 46.93 10.45 7.49
CA GLU A 391 47.71 9.78 6.45
C GLU A 391 46.85 9.56 5.20
N VAL A 392 45.59 9.18 5.39
CA VAL A 392 44.61 9.04 4.30
C VAL A 392 44.34 10.39 3.61
N ALA A 393 44.23 11.48 4.38
CA ALA A 393 44.06 12.84 3.86
C ALA A 393 45.28 13.30 3.03
N THR A 394 46.49 12.89 3.43
CA THR A 394 47.72 13.23 2.70
C THR A 394 47.70 12.67 1.28
N GLU A 395 47.25 11.42 1.09
CA GLU A 395 47.12 10.81 -0.24
C GLU A 395 46.03 11.46 -1.12
N LEU A 396 45.08 12.18 -0.50
CA LEU A 396 44.01 12.90 -1.16
C LEU A 396 44.37 14.36 -1.48
N ALA A 397 45.55 14.83 -1.07
CA ALA A 397 45.97 16.20 -1.31
C ALA A 397 45.95 16.54 -2.81
N GLY A 398 45.41 17.73 -3.12
CA GLY A 398 45.26 18.24 -4.47
C GLY A 398 44.05 17.74 -5.25
N LEU A 399 43.21 16.87 -4.67
CA LEU A 399 41.92 16.47 -5.26
C LEU A 399 40.79 17.39 -4.79
N ASP A 400 39.78 17.61 -5.66
CA ASP A 400 38.58 18.39 -5.34
C ASP A 400 37.57 17.57 -4.51
N VAL A 401 37.97 17.20 -3.30
CA VAL A 401 37.17 16.41 -2.36
C VAL A 401 36.93 17.16 -1.06
N THR A 402 35.74 16.98 -0.48
CA THR A 402 35.45 17.46 0.88
C THR A 402 35.79 16.37 1.89
N LEU A 403 36.76 16.64 2.77
CA LEU A 403 37.13 15.73 3.84
C LEU A 403 36.15 15.89 5.02
N VAL A 404 35.64 14.76 5.52
CA VAL A 404 34.67 14.70 6.61
C VAL A 404 35.27 13.85 7.73
N GLU A 405 35.52 14.44 8.89
CA GLU A 405 36.05 13.69 10.04
C GLU A 405 34.92 12.98 10.79
N ASN A 406 35.09 11.67 11.02
CA ASN A 406 34.23 10.88 11.88
C ASN A 406 35.02 10.44 13.13
N ALA A 407 34.84 11.15 14.24
CA ALA A 407 35.47 10.81 15.53
C ALA A 407 34.97 9.46 16.07
N ASP A 408 33.73 9.08 15.76
CA ASP A 408 33.05 7.89 16.29
C ASP A 408 33.20 6.67 15.36
N PHE A 409 34.26 6.63 14.53
CA PHE A 409 34.48 5.54 13.58
C PHE A 409 34.59 4.15 14.24
N ALA A 410 34.95 4.11 15.53
CA ALA A 410 35.08 2.87 16.29
C ALA A 410 33.73 2.21 16.61
N GLU A 411 32.61 2.95 16.53
CA GLU A 411 31.27 2.44 16.83
C GLU A 411 30.61 1.68 15.66
N GLY A 412 31.24 1.68 14.48
CA GLY A 412 30.84 0.87 13.32
C GLY A 412 30.45 1.70 12.09
N LEU A 413 30.11 1.01 11.00
CA LEU A 413 29.85 1.61 9.70
C LEU A 413 28.75 2.69 9.70
N SER A 414 27.77 2.59 10.60
CA SER A 414 26.65 3.54 10.67
C SER A 414 27.08 4.98 10.99
N THR A 415 28.10 5.19 11.83
CA THR A 415 28.60 6.55 12.16
C THR A 415 29.24 7.21 10.94
N SER A 416 29.95 6.43 10.12
CA SER A 416 30.58 6.89 8.90
C SER A 416 29.55 7.25 7.82
N LEU A 417 28.53 6.40 7.66
CA LEU A 417 27.44 6.66 6.72
C LEU A 417 26.67 7.94 7.10
N ARG A 418 26.37 8.13 8.39
CA ARG A 418 25.69 9.33 8.91
C ARG A 418 26.51 10.60 8.70
N ALA A 419 27.80 10.56 9.03
CA ALA A 419 28.70 11.70 8.82
C ALA A 419 28.75 12.11 7.35
N GLY A 420 28.93 11.14 6.45
CA GLY A 420 28.95 11.40 5.01
C GLY A 420 27.63 11.94 4.46
N PHE A 421 26.50 11.37 4.87
CA PHE A 421 25.17 11.85 4.46
C PHE A 421 24.89 13.28 4.94
N ARG A 422 25.19 13.58 6.20
CA ARG A 422 25.03 14.93 6.75
C ARG A 422 25.88 15.94 6.00
N ALA A 423 27.14 15.60 5.71
CA ALA A 423 28.04 16.48 4.96
C ALA A 423 27.56 16.74 3.53
N ALA A 424 27.08 15.71 2.82
CA ALA A 424 26.53 15.87 1.47
C ALA A 424 25.28 16.77 1.43
N LEU A 425 24.44 16.69 2.47
CA LEU A 425 23.19 17.45 2.55
C LEU A 425 23.35 18.86 3.15
N ALA A 426 24.47 19.19 3.78
CA ALA A 426 24.69 20.46 4.48
C ALA A 426 24.86 21.69 3.55
N GLY A 427 24.94 21.50 2.23
CA GLY A 427 25.12 22.58 1.26
C GLY A 427 23.84 23.35 0.90
N PRO A 428 23.94 24.55 0.32
CA PRO A 428 22.79 25.41 -0.04
C PRO A 428 21.89 24.79 -1.14
N ARG A 429 22.43 23.83 -1.88
CA ARG A 429 21.70 23.00 -2.84
C ARG A 429 22.00 21.53 -2.56
N PRO A 430 21.23 20.87 -1.68
CA PRO A 430 21.42 19.46 -1.38
C PRO A 430 21.24 18.63 -2.67
N PRO A 431 21.96 17.51 -2.81
CA PRO A 431 21.71 16.56 -3.90
C PRO A 431 20.36 15.88 -3.71
N ASP A 432 19.81 15.35 -4.80
CA ASP A 432 18.62 14.51 -4.76
C ASP A 432 18.93 13.09 -4.25
N GLY A 433 20.19 12.64 -4.44
CA GLY A 433 20.67 11.35 -3.96
C GLY A 433 22.15 11.35 -3.61
N VAL A 434 22.57 10.38 -2.82
CA VAL A 434 23.96 10.19 -2.38
C VAL A 434 24.45 8.83 -2.84
N LEU A 435 25.49 8.82 -3.67
CA LEU A 435 26.22 7.62 -4.08
C LEU A 435 27.20 7.24 -2.97
N VAL A 436 26.91 6.18 -2.24
CA VAL A 436 27.76 5.66 -1.17
C VAL A 436 28.68 4.57 -1.72
N MET A 437 29.98 4.81 -1.59
CA MET A 437 31.06 3.90 -1.99
C MET A 437 31.84 3.43 -0.78
N LEU A 438 32.35 2.20 -0.83
CA LEU A 438 33.42 1.77 0.07
C LEU A 438 34.78 2.10 -0.58
N ALA A 439 35.74 2.54 0.24
CA ALA A 439 37.04 2.97 -0.27
C ALA A 439 37.96 1.83 -0.76
N ASP A 440 37.60 0.58 -0.48
CA ASP A 440 38.39 -0.64 -0.64
C ASP A 440 37.95 -1.53 -1.82
N GLN A 441 37.24 -0.97 -2.80
CA GLN A 441 36.79 -1.67 -4.00
C GLN A 441 37.67 -1.29 -5.23
N PRO A 442 38.85 -1.92 -5.44
CA PRO A 442 39.86 -1.46 -6.39
C PRO A 442 39.47 -1.60 -7.87
N LEU A 443 38.43 -2.38 -8.17
CA LEU A 443 38.02 -2.70 -9.53
C LEU A 443 36.96 -1.74 -10.10
N LEU A 444 36.43 -0.81 -9.29
CA LEU A 444 35.43 0.16 -9.74
C LEU A 444 36.01 1.15 -10.74
N ARG A 445 35.23 1.42 -11.80
CA ARG A 445 35.56 2.41 -12.83
C ARG A 445 34.53 3.54 -12.84
N PRO A 446 34.86 4.73 -13.37
CA PRO A 446 33.91 5.84 -13.45
C PRO A 446 32.61 5.46 -14.16
N SER A 447 32.71 4.69 -15.24
CA SER A 447 31.56 4.18 -16.01
C SER A 447 30.62 3.30 -15.18
N ASP A 448 31.12 2.62 -14.14
CA ASP A 448 30.29 1.79 -13.27
C ASP A 448 29.42 2.68 -12.36
N LEU A 449 30.01 3.77 -11.84
CA LEU A 449 29.30 4.76 -11.05
C LEU A 449 28.27 5.52 -11.92
N ASP A 450 28.63 5.86 -13.16
CA ASP A 450 27.71 6.51 -14.11
C ASP A 450 26.46 5.69 -14.38
N ARG A 451 26.59 4.35 -14.42
CA ARG A 451 25.45 3.45 -14.59
C ARG A 451 24.49 3.55 -13.40
N LEU A 452 25.02 3.67 -12.18
CA LEU A 452 24.20 3.87 -10.98
C LEU A 452 23.56 5.26 -10.97
N VAL A 453 24.33 6.31 -11.27
CA VAL A 453 23.87 7.70 -11.36
C VAL A 453 22.75 7.84 -12.40
N LYS A 454 22.92 7.26 -13.58
CA LYS A 454 21.92 7.29 -14.66
C LYS A 454 20.65 6.50 -14.33
N ALA A 455 20.79 5.41 -13.57
CA ALA A 455 19.67 4.58 -13.15
C ALA A 455 18.84 5.22 -12.03
N PHE A 456 19.43 6.17 -11.28
CA PHE A 456 18.75 6.91 -10.22
C PHE A 456 17.73 7.89 -10.78
N LYS A 457 16.56 7.93 -10.13
CA LYS A 457 15.45 8.83 -10.46
C LYS A 457 14.94 9.46 -9.17
N PRO A 458 15.01 10.80 -9.02
CA PRO A 458 14.52 11.47 -7.82
C PRO A 458 13.00 11.62 -7.91
N GLU A 459 12.26 10.56 -7.57
CA GLU A 459 10.80 10.51 -7.69
C GLU A 459 10.15 9.95 -6.41
N GLY A 460 8.91 10.39 -6.12
CA GLY A 460 8.06 9.83 -5.05
C GLY A 460 8.65 9.93 -3.64
N GLN A 461 8.51 8.85 -2.86
CA GLN A 461 8.98 8.74 -1.46
C GLN A 461 10.49 8.44 -1.34
N GLY A 462 11.23 8.37 -2.45
CA GLY A 462 12.66 8.06 -2.50
C GLY A 462 12.98 6.84 -3.37
N SER A 463 14.17 6.84 -3.97
CA SER A 463 14.70 5.77 -4.82
C SER A 463 16.02 5.23 -4.26
N ILE A 464 16.26 3.92 -4.43
CA ILE A 464 17.51 3.23 -4.10
C ILE A 464 18.03 2.57 -5.38
N VAL A 465 19.29 2.83 -5.74
CA VAL A 465 19.96 2.09 -6.82
C VAL A 465 21.15 1.35 -6.26
N ILE A 466 21.19 0.04 -6.40
CA ILE A 466 22.23 -0.80 -5.79
C ILE A 466 22.99 -1.61 -6.84
N ALA A 467 24.30 -1.69 -6.68
CA ALA A 467 25.13 -2.56 -7.49
C ALA A 467 24.88 -4.05 -7.19
N THR A 468 25.02 -4.90 -8.21
CA THR A 468 25.01 -6.37 -8.03
C THR A 468 26.21 -7.05 -8.69
N ASP A 469 26.61 -8.18 -8.10
CA ASP A 469 27.54 -9.16 -8.66
C ASP A 469 26.84 -10.52 -8.79
N GLY A 470 26.49 -10.91 -10.01
CA GLY A 470 25.78 -12.16 -10.27
C GLY A 470 24.43 -12.23 -9.54
N GLY A 471 23.71 -11.11 -9.46
CA GLY A 471 22.45 -10.98 -8.73
C GLY A 471 22.57 -10.88 -7.21
N ARG A 472 23.79 -10.88 -6.64
CA ARG A 472 23.99 -10.57 -5.21
C ARG A 472 24.18 -9.07 -5.03
N ARG A 473 23.39 -8.47 -4.15
CA ARG A 473 23.49 -7.05 -3.76
C ARG A 473 24.85 -6.74 -3.15
N ALA A 474 25.48 -5.69 -3.64
CA ALA A 474 26.82 -5.24 -3.27
C ALA A 474 26.89 -3.70 -3.25
N ASN A 475 28.08 -3.15 -3.01
CA ASN A 475 28.35 -1.70 -3.12
C ASN A 475 28.93 -1.39 -4.51
N PRO A 476 28.80 -0.16 -5.03
CA PRO A 476 28.18 1.02 -4.41
C PRO A 476 26.65 1.04 -4.42
N VAL A 477 26.07 1.97 -3.65
CA VAL A 477 24.62 2.21 -3.60
C VAL A 477 24.30 3.69 -3.69
N VAL A 478 23.33 4.09 -4.52
CA VAL A 478 22.73 5.42 -4.50
C VAL A 478 21.50 5.39 -3.62
N LEU A 479 21.45 6.29 -2.65
CA LEU A 479 20.35 6.44 -1.71
C LEU A 479 19.73 7.83 -1.85
N SER A 480 18.41 7.91 -1.97
CA SER A 480 17.71 9.20 -2.00
C SER A 480 18.00 10.04 -0.75
N ALA A 481 18.12 11.35 -0.93
CA ALA A 481 18.21 12.32 0.16
C ALA A 481 16.98 12.25 1.10
N ALA A 482 15.83 11.77 0.60
CA ALA A 482 14.62 11.55 1.40
C ALA A 482 14.84 10.60 2.60
N TYR A 483 15.84 9.72 2.52
CA TYR A 483 16.14 8.76 3.59
C TYR A 483 17.05 9.32 4.69
N ALA A 484 17.35 10.63 4.69
CA ALA A 484 18.26 11.25 5.66
C ALA A 484 17.88 10.96 7.12
N ALA A 485 16.59 11.04 7.47
CA ALA A 485 16.11 10.78 8.83
C ALA A 485 16.30 9.30 9.23
N GLU A 486 16.08 8.36 8.32
CA GLU A 486 16.27 6.93 8.58
C GLU A 486 17.75 6.58 8.70
N ILE A 487 18.59 7.19 7.87
CA ILE A 487 20.05 7.03 7.96
C ILE A 487 20.56 7.57 9.29
N ASP A 488 20.02 8.70 9.77
CA ASP A 488 20.43 9.25 11.07
C ASP A 488 20.00 8.38 12.27
N ALA A 489 19.01 7.50 12.07
CA ALA A 489 18.55 6.55 13.07
C ALA A 489 19.38 5.24 13.12
N LEU A 490 20.26 4.98 12.14
CA LEU A 490 21.09 3.77 12.11
C LEU A 490 22.08 3.73 13.28
N ARG A 491 22.33 2.53 13.82
CA ARG A 491 23.24 2.28 14.95
C ARG A 491 24.09 1.03 14.71
N GLY A 492 25.27 1.01 15.33
CA GLY A 492 26.20 -0.12 15.29
C GLY A 492 26.85 -0.33 13.92
N ASP A 493 27.31 -1.56 13.67
CA ASP A 493 28.02 -1.91 12.44
C ASP A 493 27.08 -2.27 11.28
N VAL A 494 26.06 -1.44 11.06
CA VAL A 494 25.04 -1.65 10.04
C VAL A 494 25.11 -0.54 9.00
N GLY A 495 25.45 -0.92 7.76
CA GLY A 495 25.38 -0.03 6.61
C GLY A 495 23.95 0.15 6.08
N ALA A 496 23.80 0.58 4.83
CA ALA A 496 22.51 0.84 4.20
C ALA A 496 21.60 -0.41 4.04
N LYS A 497 22.07 -1.61 4.40
CA LYS A 497 21.38 -2.90 4.20
C LYS A 497 19.97 -2.95 4.79
N LEU A 498 19.77 -2.37 5.98
CA LEU A 498 18.44 -2.32 6.61
C LEU A 498 17.47 -1.45 5.81
N LEU A 499 17.94 -0.29 5.34
CA LEU A 499 17.17 0.64 4.52
C LEU A 499 16.76 0.00 3.18
N ILE A 500 17.71 -0.68 2.52
CA ILE A 500 17.48 -1.43 1.27
C ILE A 500 16.45 -2.55 1.46
N THR A 501 16.47 -3.23 2.61
CA THR A 501 15.52 -4.32 2.91
C THR A 501 14.12 -3.76 3.17
N ARG A 502 14.03 -2.66 3.91
CA ARG A 502 12.76 -1.99 4.25
C ARG A 502 12.06 -1.43 3.01
N HIS A 503 12.82 -0.84 2.10
CA HIS A 503 12.32 -0.16 0.90
C HIS A 503 12.50 -0.98 -0.37
N GLY A 504 12.37 -2.31 -0.29
CA GLY A 504 12.69 -3.22 -1.40
C GLY A 504 11.98 -2.91 -2.73
N GLU A 505 10.82 -2.24 -2.69
CA GLU A 505 10.07 -1.83 -3.88
C GLU A 505 10.63 -0.57 -4.57
N ALA A 506 11.42 0.23 -3.85
CA ALA A 506 12.15 1.38 -4.37
C ALA A 506 13.56 1.03 -4.86
N VAL A 507 13.96 -0.25 -4.74
CA VAL A 507 15.29 -0.74 -5.12
C VAL A 507 15.35 -1.08 -6.60
N ARG A 508 16.29 -0.43 -7.30
CA ARG A 508 16.69 -0.78 -8.65
C ARG A 508 18.09 -1.38 -8.63
N GLU A 509 18.23 -2.57 -9.20
CA GLU A 509 19.49 -3.29 -9.24
C GLU A 509 20.24 -3.00 -10.56
N VAL A 510 21.55 -2.78 -10.46
CA VAL A 510 22.45 -2.54 -11.61
C VAL A 510 23.63 -3.50 -11.53
N GLU A 511 23.69 -4.42 -12.48
CA GLU A 511 24.74 -5.44 -12.51
C GLU A 511 26.10 -4.87 -12.94
N LEU A 512 27.05 -4.85 -12.00
CA LEU A 512 28.43 -4.39 -12.20
C LEU A 512 29.42 -5.57 -12.17
N GLY A 513 28.99 -6.78 -11.81
CA GLY A 513 29.83 -7.96 -11.71
C GLY A 513 30.93 -7.79 -10.66
N LYS A 514 32.11 -8.35 -10.95
CA LYS A 514 33.26 -8.32 -10.03
C LYS A 514 33.71 -6.93 -9.60
N ALA A 515 33.40 -5.87 -10.36
CA ALA A 515 33.70 -4.50 -9.96
C ALA A 515 32.99 -4.10 -8.65
N ALA A 516 31.76 -4.61 -8.43
CA ALA A 516 31.02 -4.41 -7.19
C ALA A 516 31.31 -5.49 -6.13
N GLY A 517 31.63 -6.71 -6.56
CA GLY A 517 31.78 -7.87 -5.67
C GLY A 517 33.15 -8.03 -5.00
N VAL A 518 34.19 -7.31 -5.44
CA VAL A 518 35.56 -7.47 -4.91
C VAL A 518 35.94 -6.29 -4.02
N ASP A 519 36.12 -6.56 -2.72
CA ASP A 519 36.79 -5.70 -1.75
C ASP A 519 38.12 -6.31 -1.29
N VAL A 520 39.03 -5.49 -0.76
CA VAL A 520 40.37 -5.94 -0.32
C VAL A 520 40.50 -5.91 1.20
N ASP A 521 39.90 -6.91 1.83
CA ASP A 521 39.77 -6.99 3.29
C ASP A 521 40.91 -7.72 4.01
N THR A 522 41.80 -8.41 3.28
CA THR A 522 43.01 -9.07 3.81
C THR A 522 44.24 -8.72 2.96
N ARG A 523 45.44 -8.96 3.51
CA ARG A 523 46.72 -8.75 2.79
C ARG A 523 46.74 -9.52 1.47
N GLU A 524 46.33 -10.78 1.50
CA GLU A 524 46.28 -11.65 0.32
C GLU A 524 45.31 -11.10 -0.72
N ALA A 525 44.16 -10.54 -0.29
CA ALA A 525 43.19 -9.93 -1.20
C ALA A 525 43.75 -8.69 -1.89
N VAL A 526 44.52 -7.86 -1.18
CA VAL A 526 45.23 -6.70 -1.77
C VAL A 526 46.22 -7.17 -2.84
N GLU A 527 47.05 -8.17 -2.52
CA GLU A 527 48.06 -8.72 -3.44
C GLU A 527 47.42 -9.38 -4.67
N GLN A 528 46.35 -10.18 -4.48
CA GLN A 528 45.60 -10.80 -5.58
C GLN A 528 44.90 -9.78 -6.48
N ALA A 529 44.50 -8.63 -5.93
CA ALA A 529 43.96 -7.52 -6.71
C ALA A 529 45.04 -6.67 -7.40
N GLY A 530 46.33 -6.97 -7.20
CA GLY A 530 47.47 -6.28 -7.81
C GLY A 530 48.04 -5.11 -6.99
N GLY A 531 47.70 -5.01 -5.71
CA GLY A 531 48.18 -3.98 -4.79
C GLY A 531 49.40 -4.41 -3.99
N VAL A 532 50.18 -3.44 -3.55
CA VAL A 532 51.33 -3.64 -2.66
C VAL A 532 51.10 -2.86 -1.36
N LEU A 533 51.10 -3.57 -0.22
CA LEU A 533 51.10 -2.94 1.10
C LEU A 533 52.49 -2.39 1.42
N THR A 534 52.58 -1.10 1.67
CA THR A 534 53.77 -0.49 2.27
C THR A 534 53.67 -0.59 3.79
N SER A 535 54.73 -1.09 4.43
CA SER A 535 54.87 -1.20 5.89
C SER A 535 54.86 0.15 6.59
#